data_AF-A0A5B7UQE4-F1
#
_entry.id   AF-A0A5B7UQE4-F1
#
_cell.length_a   1.000
_cell.length_b   1.000
_cell.length_c   1.000
_cell.angle_alpha   90.00
_cell.angle_beta   90.00
_cell.angle_gamma   90.00
#
_symmetry.space_group_name_H-M   'P 1'
#
loop_
_entity.id
_entity.type
_entity.pdbx_description
1 polymer ?
#
loop_
_entity_poly.entity_id
_entity_poly.type
_entity_poly.pdbx_seq_one_letter_code
_entity_poly.pdbx_strand_id
1 'polypeptide(L)'
;MTPPQEPPRYPPKPRPGDRVAVVSPSSGLPELFPLPFDLGLARLQGQFHLEPVEYPTTRKMGSSPRERAEDLHAAFADPTVKAVIASIGGDDRAGRGLDLAPARGRRAGRGRVDGSQRRITVTY
;
A
#
# COMPACT_ATOMS: atom_id res chain seq x y z
N MET A 1 -21.35 -10.26 -26.45
CA MET A 1 -20.91 -11.52 -25.82
C MET A 1 -19.76 -11.18 -24.89
N THR A 2 -20.00 -11.14 -23.57
CA THR A 2 -18.98 -10.80 -22.58
C THR A 2 -18.00 -11.97 -22.48
N PRO A 3 -16.68 -11.77 -22.54
CA PRO A 3 -15.74 -12.87 -22.36
C PRO A 3 -15.92 -13.50 -20.97
N PRO A 4 -15.87 -14.84 -20.85
CA PRO A 4 -15.92 -15.49 -19.55
C PRO A 4 -14.81 -14.92 -18.67
N GLN A 5 -15.16 -14.50 -17.46
CA GLN A 5 -14.17 -14.04 -16.49
C GLN A 5 -13.35 -15.25 -16.04
N GLU A 6 -12.03 -15.14 -16.08
CA GLU A 6 -11.13 -16.18 -15.55
C GLU A 6 -11.41 -16.35 -14.04
N PRO A 7 -11.46 -17.59 -13.52
CA PRO A 7 -11.65 -17.80 -12.09
C PRO A 7 -10.53 -17.13 -11.29
N PRO A 8 -10.82 -16.59 -10.09
CA PRO A 8 -9.80 -15.95 -9.26
C PRO A 8 -8.70 -16.94 -8.90
N ARG A 9 -7.45 -16.50 -9.04
CA ARG A 9 -6.27 -17.25 -8.58
C ARG A 9 -5.96 -16.85 -7.14
N TYR A 10 -5.90 -17.84 -6.25
CA TYR A 10 -5.56 -17.62 -4.85
C TYR A 10 -4.08 -17.88 -4.61
N PRO A 11 -3.34 -16.93 -4.01
CA PRO A 11 -1.96 -17.18 -3.64
C PRO A 11 -1.91 -18.24 -2.51
N PRO A 12 -0.83 -19.03 -2.45
CA PRO A 12 -0.60 -19.94 -1.33
C PRO A 12 -0.53 -19.17 -0.01
N LYS A 13 -1.16 -19.70 1.05
CA LYS A 13 -1.12 -19.11 2.39
C LYS A 13 0.31 -19.07 2.94
N PRO A 14 0.72 -18.00 3.62
CA PRO A 14 1.97 -17.96 4.37
C PRO A 14 2.05 -19.06 5.44
N ARG A 15 3.28 -19.54 5.67
CA ARG A 15 3.63 -20.57 6.65
C ARG A 15 4.79 -20.07 7.51
N PRO A 16 5.00 -20.66 8.71
CA PRO A 16 6.20 -20.42 9.50
C PRO A 16 7.48 -20.45 8.65
N GLY A 17 8.32 -19.43 8.79
CA GLY A 17 9.54 -19.19 8.02
C GLY A 17 9.37 -18.36 6.75
N ASP A 18 8.14 -18.11 6.29
CA ASP A 18 7.93 -17.28 5.10
C ASP A 18 8.19 -15.79 5.39
N ARG A 19 8.82 -15.11 4.43
CA ARG A 19 8.97 -13.65 4.46
C ARG A 19 7.66 -12.97 4.08
N VAL A 20 7.27 -11.96 4.85
CA VAL A 20 6.11 -11.11 4.56
C VAL A 20 6.53 -9.65 4.49
N ALA A 21 6.25 -9.01 3.36
CA ALA A 21 6.53 -7.59 3.19
C ALA A 21 5.53 -6.76 4.00
N VAL A 22 6.02 -5.79 4.75
CA VAL A 22 5.20 -4.81 5.46
C VAL A 22 5.49 -3.44 4.86
N VAL A 23 4.48 -2.81 4.27
CA VAL A 23 4.61 -1.58 3.47
C VAL A 23 3.61 -0.52 3.90
N SER A 24 3.89 0.75 3.61
CA SER A 24 3.00 1.89 3.92
C SER A 24 2.54 2.55 2.62
N PRO A 25 1.53 2.00 1.92
CA PRO A 25 1.16 2.44 0.56
C PRO A 25 0.54 3.85 0.53
N SER A 26 0.01 4.32 1.67
CA SER A 26 -0.60 5.64 1.80
C SER A 26 0.22 6.55 2.72
N SER A 27 0.24 6.27 4.02
CA SER A 27 0.92 7.11 5.02
C SER A 27 1.95 6.30 5.80
N GLY A 28 3.17 6.82 5.92
CA GLY A 28 4.24 6.29 6.77
C GLY A 28 3.99 6.51 8.26
N LEU A 29 2.75 6.35 8.73
CA LEU A 29 2.33 6.57 10.12
C LEU A 29 3.09 5.74 11.17
N PRO A 30 3.73 4.58 10.85
CA PRO A 30 4.68 3.96 11.77
C PRO A 30 5.80 4.88 12.27
N GLU A 31 6.09 5.99 11.59
CA GLU A 31 6.99 7.04 12.12
C GLU A 31 6.43 7.70 13.39
N LEU A 32 5.14 8.05 13.38
CA LEU A 32 4.47 8.74 14.48
C LEU A 32 3.97 7.78 15.55
N PHE A 33 3.61 6.56 15.15
CA PHE A 33 3.07 5.53 16.02
C PHE A 33 3.92 4.25 15.91
N PRO A 34 5.17 4.26 16.41
CA PRO A 34 6.04 3.10 16.32
C PRO A 34 5.55 1.94 17.19
N LEU A 35 4.97 2.20 18.36
CA LEU A 35 4.61 1.14 19.31
C LEU A 35 3.56 0.14 18.78
N PRO A 36 2.43 0.56 18.18
CA PRO A 36 1.49 -0.39 17.57
C PRO A 36 2.10 -1.16 16.42
N PHE A 37 2.97 -0.51 15.64
CA PHE A 37 3.63 -1.12 14.50
C PHE A 37 4.63 -2.20 14.93
N ASP A 38 5.52 -1.88 15.88
CA ASP A 38 6.51 -2.82 16.44
C ASP A 38 5.83 -4.02 17.11
N LEU A 39 4.71 -3.79 17.80
CA LEU A 39 3.90 -4.86 18.37
C LEU A 39 3.29 -5.76 17.27
N GLY A 40 2.89 -5.19 16.14
CA GLY A 40 2.45 -5.94 14.97
C GLY A 40 3.56 -6.84 14.41
N LEU A 41 4.77 -6.30 14.25
CA LEU A 41 5.95 -7.06 13.80
C LEU A 41 6.29 -8.20 14.78
N ALA A 42 6.29 -7.91 16.07
CA ALA A 42 6.56 -8.89 17.11
C ALA A 42 5.52 -10.03 17.12
N ARG A 43 4.25 -9.76 16.77
CA ARG A 43 3.22 -10.80 16.64
C ARG A 43 3.41 -11.64 15.37
N LEU A 44 3.76 -11.02 14.25
CA LEU A 44 4.09 -11.75 13.02
C LEU A 44 5.22 -12.75 13.28
N GLN A 45 6.26 -12.33 14.00
CA GLN A 45 7.39 -13.20 14.37
C GLN A 45 7.02 -14.21 15.45
N GLY A 46 6.44 -13.78 16.56
CA GLY A 46 6.26 -14.61 17.75
C GLY A 46 5.09 -15.59 17.67
N GLN A 47 3.98 -15.20 17.04
CA GLN A 47 2.74 -15.99 17.00
C GLN A 47 2.55 -16.74 15.69
N PHE A 48 2.95 -16.11 14.57
CA PHE A 48 2.80 -16.71 13.24
C PHE A 48 4.12 -17.27 12.69
N HIS A 49 5.24 -17.02 13.37
CA HIS A 49 6.58 -17.46 12.95
C HIS A 49 6.94 -16.97 11.55
N LEU A 50 6.46 -15.79 11.16
CA LEU A 50 6.76 -15.16 9.87
C LEU A 50 7.93 -14.19 10.02
N GLU A 51 8.64 -13.95 8.91
CA GLU A 51 9.73 -12.99 8.84
C GLU A 51 9.24 -11.67 8.22
N PRO A 52 8.87 -10.65 9.02
CA PRO A 52 8.47 -9.37 8.48
C PRO A 52 9.66 -8.63 7.85
N VAL A 53 9.44 -8.06 6.68
CA VAL A 53 10.42 -7.26 5.93
C VAL A 53 9.86 -5.86 5.74
N GLU A 54 10.52 -4.88 6.32
CA GLU A 54 10.19 -3.47 6.14
C GLU A 54 10.85 -2.90 4.88
N TYR A 55 10.23 -1.87 4.33
CA TYR A 55 10.69 -1.14 3.14
C TYR A 55 11.01 0.34 3.46
N PRO A 56 11.84 1.02 2.65
CA PRO A 56 12.31 2.38 2.92
C PRO A 56 11.25 3.40 3.33
N THR A 57 10.03 3.34 2.78
CA THR A 57 8.95 4.30 3.09
C THR A 57 8.05 3.87 4.24
N THR A 58 8.24 2.67 4.77
CA THR A 58 7.33 2.05 5.77
C THR A 58 7.14 2.94 6.99
N ARG A 59 8.23 3.55 7.47
CA ARG A 59 8.24 4.45 8.63
C ARG A 59 8.59 5.90 8.26
N LYS A 60 8.27 6.32 7.04
CA LYS A 60 8.63 7.66 6.52
C LYS A 60 7.40 8.44 6.07
N MET A 61 7.00 9.39 6.90
CA MET A 61 6.02 10.42 6.61
C MET A 61 6.48 11.30 5.44
N GLY A 62 5.51 11.81 4.68
CA GLY A 62 5.80 12.70 3.55
C GLY A 62 6.53 12.05 2.37
N SER A 63 6.73 10.72 2.37
CA SER A 63 7.20 10.00 1.18
C SER A 63 6.28 10.28 0.01
N SER A 64 6.84 10.50 -1.18
CA SER A 64 6.06 10.75 -2.39
C SER A 64 5.27 9.50 -2.81
N PRO A 65 4.16 9.64 -3.57
CA PRO A 65 3.45 8.50 -4.14
C PRO A 65 4.34 7.58 -4.98
N ARG A 66 5.38 8.16 -5.63
CA ARG A 66 6.36 7.41 -6.41
C ARG A 66 7.22 6.53 -5.51
N GLU A 67 7.80 7.08 -4.45
CA GLU A 67 8.60 6.29 -3.49
C GLU A 67 7.77 5.16 -2.87
N ARG A 68 6.50 5.43 -2.50
CA ARG A 68 5.61 4.39 -1.97
C ARG A 68 5.26 3.31 -3.00
N ALA A 69 5.10 3.69 -4.26
CA ALA A 69 4.89 2.75 -5.36
C ALA A 69 6.15 1.90 -5.64
N GLU A 70 7.34 2.47 -5.46
CA GLU A 70 8.61 1.73 -5.58
C GLU A 70 8.70 0.62 -4.51
N ASP A 71 8.32 0.90 -3.26
CA ASP A 71 8.24 -0.12 -2.20
C ASP A 71 7.24 -1.24 -2.54
N LEU A 72 6.05 -0.88 -3.04
CA LEU A 72 5.05 -1.86 -3.48
C LEU A 72 5.59 -2.73 -4.63
N HIS A 73 6.18 -2.11 -5.65
CA HIS A 73 6.73 -2.86 -6.78
C HIS A 73 7.88 -3.77 -6.34
N ALA A 74 8.76 -3.29 -5.47
CA ALA A 74 9.85 -4.10 -4.92
C ALA A 74 9.29 -5.31 -4.15
N ALA A 75 8.28 -5.12 -3.31
CA ALA A 75 7.64 -6.19 -2.56
C ALA A 75 6.98 -7.26 -3.45
N PHE A 76 6.30 -6.85 -4.52
CA PHE A 76 5.68 -7.79 -5.47
C PHE A 76 6.69 -8.44 -6.42
N ALA A 77 7.85 -7.81 -6.65
CA ALA A 77 8.90 -8.34 -7.51
C ALA A 77 9.84 -9.32 -6.78
N ASP A 78 9.91 -9.28 -5.45
CA ASP A 78 10.74 -10.20 -4.66
C ASP A 78 10.09 -11.60 -4.60
N PRO A 79 10.66 -12.63 -5.24
CA PRO A 79 10.08 -13.98 -5.25
C PRO A 79 10.14 -14.68 -3.88
N THR A 80 10.90 -14.13 -2.93
CA THR A 80 11.00 -14.67 -1.57
C THR A 80 9.89 -14.14 -0.66
N VAL A 81 9.17 -13.08 -1.06
CA VAL A 81 8.04 -12.52 -0.32
C VAL A 81 6.78 -13.34 -0.60
N LYS A 82 6.20 -13.91 0.45
CA LYS A 82 5.00 -14.74 0.35
C LYS A 82 3.70 -13.95 0.35
N ALA A 83 3.69 -12.84 1.07
CA ALA A 83 2.55 -11.95 1.19
C ALA A 83 2.99 -10.51 1.42
N VAL A 84 2.14 -9.56 1.03
CA VAL A 84 2.32 -8.13 1.26
C VAL A 84 1.22 -7.66 2.20
N ILE A 85 1.61 -6.98 3.29
CA ILE A 85 0.72 -6.47 4.33
C ILE A 85 0.90 -4.95 4.40
N ALA A 86 -0.21 -4.21 4.34
CA ALA A 86 -0.17 -2.77 4.61
C ALA A 86 -0.06 -2.53 6.12
N SER A 87 0.90 -1.70 6.54
CA SER A 87 1.11 -1.30 7.94
C SER A 87 -0.12 -0.56 8.50
N ILE A 88 -0.69 0.31 7.67
CA ILE A 88 -1.87 1.14 7.92
C ILE A 88 -2.34 1.76 6.60
N GLY A 89 -3.63 2.06 6.52
CA GLY A 89 -4.22 2.80 5.40
C GLY A 89 -4.06 4.32 5.53
N GLY A 90 -4.80 5.04 4.71
CA GLY A 90 -4.95 6.49 4.72
C GLY A 90 -5.76 6.94 3.51
N ASP A 91 -5.98 8.25 3.37
CA ASP A 91 -6.66 8.82 2.20
C ASP A 91 -5.66 9.14 1.08
N ASP A 92 -5.14 8.11 0.43
CA ASP A 92 -4.32 8.24 -0.78
C ASP A 92 -5.14 7.95 -2.04
N ARG A 93 -6.32 8.56 -2.14
CA ARG A 93 -7.05 8.56 -3.41
C ARG A 93 -6.17 9.26 -4.43
N ALA A 94 -5.66 8.51 -5.42
CA ALA A 94 -5.07 9.07 -6.63
C ALA A 94 -6.12 9.98 -7.33
N GLY A 95 -6.16 11.25 -6.94
CA GLY A 95 -7.15 12.20 -7.43
C GLY A 95 -7.47 13.32 -6.43
N ARG A 96 -6.64 14.39 -6.50
CA ARG A 96 -6.81 15.73 -5.91
C ARG A 96 -6.52 15.90 -4.40
N GLY A 97 -5.40 16.58 -4.16
CA GLY A 97 -5.34 17.83 -3.39
C GLY A 97 -5.88 17.81 -1.96
N LEU A 98 -4.97 17.74 -1.00
CA LEU A 98 -5.14 18.52 0.23
C LEU A 98 -5.20 20.01 -0.16
N ASP A 99 -6.41 20.53 -0.36
CA ASP A 99 -6.67 21.97 -0.27
C ASP A 99 -6.89 22.30 1.20
N LEU A 100 -5.80 22.61 1.90
CA LEU A 100 -5.85 23.46 3.07
C LEU A 100 -5.39 24.85 2.63
N ALA A 101 -6.28 25.63 2.03
CA ALA A 101 -6.13 27.07 1.94
C ALA A 101 -7.50 27.78 2.02
N PRO A 102 -7.62 28.88 2.79
CA PRO A 102 -8.81 29.72 2.72
C PRO A 102 -8.77 30.61 1.47
N ALA A 103 -9.89 30.63 0.75
CA ALA A 103 -10.40 31.59 -0.26
C ALA A 103 -9.40 32.50 -1.01
N ARG A 104 -9.38 32.38 -2.36
CA ARG A 104 -9.85 33.40 -3.34
C ARG A 104 -9.64 32.91 -4.78
N GLY A 105 -10.54 33.35 -5.67
CA GLY A 105 -10.79 32.70 -6.95
C GLY A 105 -9.86 33.05 -8.11
N ARG A 106 -9.95 32.21 -9.16
CA ARG A 106 -10.09 32.60 -10.58
C ARG A 106 -10.22 31.34 -11.47
N ARG A 107 -11.20 31.42 -12.38
CA ARG A 107 -11.52 30.68 -13.64
C ARG A 107 -10.83 29.33 -13.94
N ALA A 108 -11.68 28.32 -14.17
CA ALA A 108 -11.32 27.00 -14.68
C ALA A 108 -11.29 26.95 -16.22
N GLY A 109 -10.16 26.49 -16.79
CA GLY A 109 -10.05 25.95 -18.14
C GLY A 109 -10.17 24.42 -18.11
N ARG A 110 -10.92 23.84 -19.04
CA ARG A 110 -11.16 22.39 -19.17
C ARG A 110 -9.92 21.67 -19.71
N GLY A 111 -9.47 20.64 -19.01
CA GLY A 111 -8.52 19.63 -19.51
C GLY A 111 -9.11 18.23 -19.30
N ARG A 112 -9.33 17.53 -20.42
CA ARG A 112 -9.81 16.14 -20.50
C ARG A 112 -8.64 15.22 -20.16
N VAL A 113 -8.81 14.25 -19.25
CA VAL A 113 -7.85 13.17 -19.02
C VAL A 113 -8.52 11.83 -19.31
N ASP A 114 -7.87 11.09 -20.20
CA ASP A 114 -8.23 9.79 -20.73
C ASP A 114 -8.17 8.71 -19.65
N GLY A 115 -9.22 7.88 -19.61
CA GLY A 115 -9.50 6.92 -18.57
C GLY A 115 -9.01 5.53 -18.94
N SER A 116 -7.78 5.20 -18.56
CA SER A 116 -7.30 3.82 -18.49
C SER A 116 -6.54 3.61 -17.18
N GLN A 117 -7.28 3.54 -16.08
CA GLN A 117 -6.78 2.99 -14.83
C GLN A 117 -7.65 1.79 -14.48
N ARG A 118 -7.05 0.61 -14.61
CA ARG A 118 -7.67 -0.66 -14.21
C ARG A 118 -7.89 -0.62 -12.69
N ARG A 119 -9.16 -0.77 -12.29
CA ARG A 119 -9.59 -0.85 -10.89
C ARG A 119 -8.95 -2.07 -10.23
N ILE A 120 -8.14 -1.84 -9.20
CA ILE A 120 -7.82 -2.89 -8.23
C ILE A 120 -8.81 -2.68 -7.08
N THR A 121 -9.84 -3.54 -7.04
CA THR A 121 -10.79 -3.61 -5.92
C THR A 121 -10.22 -4.61 -4.93
N VAL A 122 -9.87 -4.14 -3.73
CA VAL A 122 -9.56 -5.01 -2.58
C VAL A 122 -10.78 -4.98 -1.67
N THR A 123 -11.48 -6.11 -1.55
CA THR A 123 -12.56 -6.32 -0.57
C THR A 123 -11.98 -7.10 0.60
N TYR A 124 -12.37 -6.74 1.83
CA TYR A 124 -11.97 -7.40 3.07
C TYR A 124 -12.49 -8.84 3.18
#